data_AF-A0A226CZF8-F1
#
_entry.id   AF-A0A226CZF8-F1
#
_cell.length_a   1.000
_cell.length_b   1.000
_cell.length_c   1.000
_cell.angle_alpha   90.00
_cell.angle_beta   90.00
_cell.angle_gamma   90.00
#
_symmetry.space_group_name_H-M   'P 1'
#
loop_
_entity.id
_entity.type
_entity.pdbx_description
1 polymer ?
#
loop_
_entity_poly.entity_id
_entity_poly.type
_entity_poly.pdbx_seq_one_letter_code
_entity_poly.pdbx_strand_id
1 'polypeptide(L)'
;MAISMGTKALKTFVYLVELGGFLYPILVSLLLRFIPCTPPFILSMFTNCGRLEDMTLRYGVELGIHIFETWMAFHIQYSALAWIVHVLLVGVTFLLNCLQLLNREIYKIQNATDNTSCIRMYRYVQILEKSFNAFLTKRIVPTIISCIPAIQIFALFVCITYHGEIALPGFAIFPLLGICAVINNILVISLASMVNTSSQRVLNALAQNTVGKRGLLRRELTSLGVLKIKFGSNFIDRGTPLVMQNFCISQTVSMCLVSTRKSLDHV
;
A
#
# COMPACT_ATOMS: atom_id res chain seq x y z
N MET A 1 16.75 19.41 -13.36
CA MET A 1 15.79 19.62 -12.25
C MET A 1 16.22 18.73 -11.08
N ALA A 2 16.69 19.29 -9.96
CA ALA A 2 17.16 18.47 -8.84
C ALA A 2 16.00 17.66 -8.25
N ILE A 3 16.13 16.33 -8.28
CA ILE A 3 15.14 15.39 -7.74
C ILE A 3 15.14 15.52 -6.22
N SER A 4 13.98 15.79 -5.63
CA SER A 4 13.81 15.87 -4.18
C SER A 4 14.27 14.56 -3.52
N MET A 5 14.88 14.65 -2.33
CA MET A 5 15.31 13.49 -1.54
C MET A 5 14.16 12.48 -1.32
N GLY A 6 12.92 12.97 -1.16
CA GLY A 6 11.74 12.12 -1.05
C GLY A 6 11.44 11.31 -2.32
N THR A 7 11.64 11.90 -3.51
CA THR A 7 11.45 11.19 -4.78
C THR A 7 12.53 10.13 -5.00
N LYS A 8 13.77 10.38 -4.55
CA LYS A 8 14.83 9.35 -4.58
C LYS A 8 14.49 8.19 -3.65
N ALA A 9 14.10 8.48 -2.41
CA ALA A 9 13.70 7.46 -1.44
C ALA A 9 12.51 6.63 -1.94
N LEU A 10 11.51 7.28 -2.55
CA LEU A 10 10.38 6.59 -3.13
C LEU A 10 10.79 5.70 -4.31
N LYS A 11 11.65 6.19 -5.20
CA LYS A 11 12.14 5.39 -6.33
C LYS A 11 12.88 4.14 -5.84
N THR A 12 13.73 4.29 -4.82
CA THR A 12 14.39 3.15 -4.17
C THR A 12 13.38 2.19 -3.57
N PHE A 13 12.36 2.69 -2.86
CA PHE A 13 11.30 1.86 -2.29
C PHE A 13 10.54 1.07 -3.37
N VAL A 14 10.16 1.72 -4.49
CA VAL A 14 9.52 1.07 -5.63
C VAL A 14 10.37 -0.08 -6.16
N TYR A 15 11.67 0.15 -6.40
CA TYR A 15 12.58 -0.90 -6.86
C TYR A 15 12.71 -2.05 -5.87
N LEU A 16 12.79 -1.77 -4.57
CA LEU A 16 12.85 -2.81 -3.54
C LEU A 16 11.58 -3.66 -3.52
N VAL A 17 10.41 -3.02 -3.66
CA VAL A 17 9.12 -3.72 -3.70
C VAL A 17 8.97 -4.55 -4.97
N GLU A 18 9.41 -4.04 -6.13
CA GLU A 18 9.40 -4.80 -7.39
C GLU A 18 10.33 -6.00 -7.34
N LEU A 19 11.55 -5.81 -6.83
CA LEU A 19 12.51 -6.89 -6.64
C LEU A 19 11.97 -7.95 -5.66
N GLY A 20 11.38 -7.52 -4.54
CA GLY A 20 10.73 -8.42 -3.60
C GLY A 20 9.54 -9.15 -4.21
N GLY A 21 8.74 -8.46 -5.02
CA GLY A 21 7.62 -9.03 -5.77
C GLY A 21 8.03 -10.10 -6.77
N PHE A 22 9.21 -9.95 -7.39
CA PHE A 22 9.79 -10.95 -8.29
C PHE A 22 10.39 -12.14 -7.53
N LEU A 23 11.14 -11.88 -6.45
CA LEU A 23 11.82 -12.91 -5.67
C LEU A 23 10.83 -13.80 -4.89
N TYR A 24 9.74 -13.24 -4.38
CA TYR A 24 8.76 -13.96 -3.56
C TYR A 24 8.19 -15.23 -4.24
N PRO A 25 7.59 -15.18 -5.44
CA PRO A 25 7.05 -16.38 -6.10
C PRO A 25 8.15 -17.40 -6.46
N ILE A 26 9.39 -16.96 -6.73
CA ILE A 26 10.52 -17.86 -6.96
C ILE A 26 10.84 -18.62 -5.68
N LEU A 27 10.93 -17.93 -4.54
CA LEU A 27 11.18 -18.56 -3.24
C LEU A 27 10.06 -19.52 -2.85
N VAL A 28 8.80 -19.16 -3.09
CA VAL A 28 7.64 -20.04 -2.87
C VAL A 28 7.72 -21.27 -3.78
N SER A 29 8.04 -21.10 -5.07
CA SER A 29 8.20 -22.21 -6.01
C SER A 29 9.31 -23.17 -5.59
N LEU A 30 10.45 -22.64 -5.13
CA LEU A 30 11.55 -23.44 -4.57
C LEU A 30 11.11 -24.18 -3.31
N LEU A 31 10.42 -23.50 -2.38
CA LEU A 31 9.90 -24.11 -1.16
C LEU A 31 8.97 -25.30 -1.48
N LEU A 32 8.08 -25.14 -2.46
CA LEU A 32 7.13 -26.19 -2.85
C LEU A 32 7.79 -27.40 -3.48
N ARG A 33 8.97 -27.24 -4.10
CA ARG A 33 9.76 -28.39 -4.58
C ARG A 33 10.35 -29.21 -3.44
N PHE A 34 10.64 -28.58 -2.30
CA PHE A 34 11.16 -29.28 -1.12
C PHE A 34 10.04 -29.83 -0.23
N ILE A 35 8.91 -29.13 -0.14
CA ILE A 35 7.79 -29.46 0.75
C ILE A 35 6.46 -29.26 -0.01
N PRO A 36 6.11 -30.16 -0.95
CA PRO A 36 4.95 -30.00 -1.84
C PRO A 36 3.61 -30.02 -1.10
N CYS A 37 3.56 -30.64 0.07
CA CYS A 37 2.33 -30.80 0.86
C CYS A 37 2.07 -29.65 1.84
N THR A 38 2.73 -28.51 1.67
CA THR A 38 2.53 -27.34 2.55
C THR A 38 1.21 -26.67 2.21
N PRO A 39 0.26 -26.49 3.15
CA PRO A 39 -0.92 -25.64 2.93
C PRO A 39 -0.49 -24.17 2.74
N PRO A 40 -1.21 -23.33 1.96
CA PRO A 40 -2.53 -23.54 1.34
C PRO A 40 -2.46 -23.95 -0.15
N PHE A 41 -1.35 -24.56 -0.59
CA PHE A 41 -1.10 -24.86 -2.00
C PHE A 41 -1.94 -26.04 -2.51
N ILE A 42 -2.23 -26.07 -3.80
CA ILE A 42 -3.10 -27.03 -4.49
C ILE A 42 -2.64 -28.47 -4.22
N LEU A 43 -1.32 -28.72 -4.17
CA LEU A 43 -0.82 -30.07 -3.88
C LEU A 43 -1.24 -30.59 -2.50
N SER A 44 -1.35 -29.70 -1.49
CA SER A 44 -1.79 -30.07 -0.14
C SER A 44 -3.25 -30.52 -0.07
N MET A 45 -4.07 -30.20 -1.08
CA MET A 45 -5.47 -30.62 -1.16
C MET A 45 -5.65 -32.04 -1.70
N PHE A 46 -4.62 -32.65 -2.27
CA PHE A 46 -4.68 -34.03 -2.75
C PHE A 46 -4.48 -35.01 -1.60
N THR A 47 -5.37 -35.99 -1.48
CA THR A 47 -5.34 -37.04 -0.44
C THR A 47 -4.07 -37.90 -0.46
N ASN A 48 -3.36 -37.92 -1.60
CA ASN A 48 -2.18 -38.74 -1.82
C ASN A 48 -0.86 -37.95 -1.73
N CYS A 49 -0.89 -36.70 -1.23
CA CYS A 49 0.32 -35.89 -1.11
C CYS A 49 1.38 -36.63 -0.25
N GLY A 50 2.53 -36.95 -0.84
CA GLY A 50 3.64 -37.66 -0.18
C GLY A 50 3.69 -39.20 -0.32
N ARG A 51 2.69 -39.88 -0.91
CA ARG A 51 2.78 -41.34 -1.16
C ARG A 51 3.46 -41.65 -2.50
N LEU A 52 4.42 -42.57 -2.52
CA LEU A 52 5.42 -42.73 -3.59
C LEU A 52 5.09 -43.85 -4.61
N GLU A 53 3.83 -44.02 -4.98
CA GLU A 53 3.42 -45.08 -5.92
C GLU A 53 3.04 -44.46 -7.29
N ASP A 54 3.70 -44.97 -8.33
CA ASP A 54 3.73 -44.59 -9.77
C ASP A 54 4.46 -43.29 -10.17
N MET A 55 5.72 -43.45 -10.61
CA MET A 55 6.76 -42.39 -10.64
C MET A 55 6.72 -41.45 -11.86
N THR A 56 6.26 -41.89 -13.04
CA THR A 56 6.42 -41.11 -14.30
C THR A 56 5.23 -40.24 -14.67
N LEU A 57 3.99 -40.78 -14.64
CA LEU A 57 2.78 -39.99 -14.91
C LEU A 57 2.59 -38.89 -13.86
N ARG A 58 2.96 -39.19 -12.60
CA ARG A 58 2.80 -38.30 -11.46
C ARG A 58 3.76 -37.13 -11.46
N TYR A 59 5.02 -37.34 -11.88
CA TYR A 59 6.01 -36.27 -11.96
C TYR A 59 5.57 -35.16 -12.94
N GLY A 60 5.00 -35.54 -14.09
CA GLY A 60 4.48 -34.57 -15.06
C GLY A 60 3.32 -33.73 -14.51
N VAL A 61 2.39 -34.37 -13.78
CA VAL A 61 1.25 -33.68 -13.15
C VAL A 61 1.70 -32.74 -12.03
N GLU A 62 2.59 -33.21 -11.15
CA GLU A 62 3.16 -32.42 -10.05
C GLU A 62 3.93 -31.20 -10.57
N LEU A 63 4.80 -31.39 -11.57
CA LEU A 63 5.51 -30.30 -12.23
C LEU A 63 4.52 -29.31 -12.87
N GLY A 64 3.47 -29.81 -13.53
CA GLY A 64 2.42 -28.98 -14.12
C GLY A 64 1.70 -28.12 -13.08
N ILE A 65 1.33 -28.68 -11.93
CA ILE A 65 0.69 -27.93 -10.85
C ILE A 65 1.66 -26.88 -10.29
N HIS A 66 2.91 -27.22 -10.02
CA HIS A 66 3.88 -26.25 -9.51
C HIS A 66 4.13 -25.09 -10.49
N ILE A 67 4.21 -25.36 -11.79
CA ILE A 67 4.32 -24.32 -12.83
C ILE A 67 3.08 -23.43 -12.80
N PHE A 68 1.89 -24.03 -12.74
CA PHE A 68 0.63 -23.31 -12.69
C PHE A 68 0.51 -22.42 -11.44
N GLU A 69 0.84 -22.95 -10.26
CA GLU A 69 0.83 -22.20 -9.00
C GLU A 69 1.82 -21.05 -9.01
N THR A 70 3.04 -21.29 -9.51
CA THR A 70 4.07 -20.26 -9.62
C THR A 70 3.62 -19.16 -10.58
N TRP A 71 3.05 -19.53 -11.73
CA TRP A 71 2.51 -18.58 -12.70
C TRP A 71 1.35 -17.76 -12.14
N MET A 72 0.40 -18.41 -11.46
CA MET A 72 -0.71 -17.75 -10.79
C MET A 72 -0.22 -16.79 -9.70
N ALA A 73 0.77 -17.21 -8.89
CA ALA A 73 1.38 -16.37 -7.87
C ALA A 73 2.04 -15.12 -8.48
N PHE A 74 2.80 -15.29 -9.56
CA PHE A 74 3.36 -14.17 -10.32
C PHE A 74 2.28 -13.23 -10.83
N HIS A 75 1.23 -13.75 -11.47
CA HIS A 75 0.16 -12.95 -12.04
C HIS A 75 -0.59 -12.15 -10.97
N ILE A 76 -0.97 -12.79 -9.86
CA ILE A 76 -1.66 -12.15 -8.73
C ILE A 76 -0.77 -11.07 -8.12
N GLN A 77 0.50 -11.39 -7.85
CA GLN A 77 1.45 -10.49 -7.21
C GLN A 77 1.71 -9.25 -8.09
N TYR A 78 2.02 -9.43 -9.37
CA TYR A 78 2.28 -8.32 -10.28
C TYR A 78 1.04 -7.46 -10.52
N SER A 79 -0.14 -8.07 -10.62
CA SER A 79 -1.39 -7.33 -10.70
C SER A 79 -1.56 -6.45 -9.46
N ALA A 80 -1.50 -7.02 -8.25
CA ALA A 80 -1.63 -6.28 -7.01
C ALA A 80 -0.59 -5.15 -6.87
N LEU A 81 0.68 -5.43 -7.21
CA LEU A 81 1.77 -4.45 -7.19
C LEU A 81 1.55 -3.32 -8.17
N ALA A 82 1.06 -3.59 -9.39
CA ALA A 82 0.74 -2.54 -10.35
C ALA A 82 -0.31 -1.57 -9.78
N TRP A 83 -1.37 -2.09 -9.15
CA TRP A 83 -2.41 -1.25 -8.54
C TRP A 83 -1.88 -0.40 -7.36
N ILE A 84 -1.16 -1.01 -6.43
CA ILE A 84 -0.70 -0.31 -5.22
C ILE A 84 0.47 0.63 -5.52
N VAL A 85 1.49 0.14 -6.23
CA VAL A 85 2.72 0.88 -6.45
C VAL A 85 2.54 1.88 -7.59
N HIS A 86 2.09 1.42 -8.76
CA HIS A 86 2.05 2.30 -9.93
C HIS A 86 0.84 3.21 -9.94
N VAL A 87 -0.35 2.72 -9.58
CA VAL A 87 -1.52 3.61 -9.59
C VAL A 87 -1.54 4.48 -8.35
N LEU A 88 -1.50 3.88 -7.16
CA LEU A 88 -1.64 4.65 -5.92
C LEU A 88 -0.35 5.42 -5.57
N LEU A 89 0.79 4.77 -5.42
CA LEU A 89 2.00 5.42 -4.90
C LEU A 89 2.56 6.48 -5.86
N VAL A 90 2.70 6.13 -7.15
CA VAL A 90 3.18 7.08 -8.17
C VAL A 90 2.15 8.18 -8.41
N GLY A 91 0.85 7.86 -8.44
CA GLY A 91 -0.21 8.85 -8.60
C GLY A 91 -0.24 9.90 -7.48
N VAL A 92 -0.12 9.46 -6.22
CA VAL A 92 -0.01 10.37 -5.06
C VAL A 92 1.24 11.22 -5.14
N THR A 93 2.36 10.62 -5.53
CA THR A 93 3.63 11.34 -5.66
C THR A 93 3.59 12.37 -6.77
N PHE A 94 2.92 12.06 -7.88
CA PHE A 94 2.68 13.00 -8.96
C PHE A 94 1.89 14.22 -8.46
N LEU A 95 0.79 14.01 -7.72
CA LEU A 95 0.02 15.08 -7.10
C LEU A 95 0.87 15.93 -6.14
N LEU A 96 1.69 15.29 -5.30
CA LEU A 96 2.62 15.99 -4.41
C LEU A 96 3.63 16.83 -5.19
N ASN A 97 4.18 16.31 -6.27
CA ASN A 97 5.14 17.02 -7.12
C ASN A 97 4.48 18.22 -7.82
N CYS A 98 3.23 18.08 -8.31
CA CYS A 98 2.45 19.20 -8.84
C CYS A 98 2.23 20.29 -7.79
N LEU A 99 1.88 19.93 -6.56
CA LEU A 99 1.72 20.89 -5.45
C LEU A 99 3.04 21.57 -5.09
N GLN A 100 4.16 20.85 -5.07
CA GLN A 100 5.49 21.42 -4.82
C GLN A 100 5.92 22.39 -5.93
N LEU A 101 5.66 22.04 -7.19
CA LEU A 101 5.93 22.91 -8.33
C LEU A 101 5.13 24.20 -8.21
N LEU A 102 3.83 24.08 -7.91
CA LEU A 102 2.96 25.23 -7.70
C LEU A 102 3.44 26.10 -6.53
N ASN A 103 3.86 25.48 -5.41
CA ASN A 103 4.43 26.21 -4.28
C ASN A 103 5.66 27.03 -4.67
N ARG A 104 6.54 26.47 -5.51
CA ARG A 104 7.73 27.19 -6.02
C ARG A 104 7.36 28.37 -6.91
N GLU A 105 6.36 28.21 -7.77
CA GLU A 105 5.88 29.31 -8.60
C GLU A 105 5.23 30.42 -7.77
N ILE A 106 4.51 30.07 -6.69
CA ILE A 106 3.93 31.05 -5.76
C ILE A 106 4.98 31.97 -5.14
N TYR A 107 6.16 31.46 -4.80
CA TYR A 107 7.26 32.28 -4.25
C TYR A 107 7.89 33.23 -5.28
N LYS A 108 7.70 33.00 -6.58
CA LYS A 108 8.22 33.87 -7.65
C LYS A 108 7.24 34.96 -8.08
N ILE A 109 6.01 34.94 -7.55
CA ILE A 109 4.95 35.87 -7.96
C ILE A 109 5.36 37.30 -7.60
N GLN A 110 5.47 38.16 -8.61
CA GLN A 110 5.55 39.61 -8.45
C GLN A 110 4.23 40.30 -8.86
N ASN A 111 3.51 39.78 -9.86
CA ASN A 111 2.37 40.46 -10.46
C ASN A 111 1.01 39.78 -10.22
N ALA A 112 -0.08 40.53 -10.41
CA ALA A 112 -1.45 40.03 -10.23
C ALA A 112 -1.88 39.02 -11.31
N THR A 113 -1.29 39.07 -12.50
CA THR A 113 -1.50 38.10 -13.58
C THR A 113 -0.96 36.71 -13.21
N ASP A 114 0.15 36.65 -12.48
CA ASP A 114 0.81 35.40 -12.10
C ASP A 114 -0.01 34.63 -11.06
N ASN A 115 -0.69 35.36 -10.16
CA ASN A 115 -1.66 34.80 -9.22
C ASN A 115 -2.79 34.05 -9.94
N THR A 116 -3.33 34.64 -11.03
CA THR A 116 -4.44 34.04 -11.78
C THR A 116 -3.99 32.73 -12.46
N SER A 117 -2.76 32.71 -13.00
CA SER A 117 -2.16 31.49 -13.56
C SER A 117 -1.97 30.40 -12.51
N CYS A 118 -1.52 30.75 -11.30
CA CYS A 118 -1.35 29.80 -10.20
C CYS A 118 -2.69 29.22 -9.72
N ILE A 119 -3.74 30.06 -9.60
CA ILE A 119 -5.10 29.60 -9.27
C ILE A 119 -5.63 28.62 -10.32
N ARG A 120 -5.44 28.94 -11.61
CA ARG A 120 -5.83 28.05 -12.71
C ARG A 120 -5.09 26.72 -12.65
N MET A 121 -3.79 26.74 -12.38
CA MET A 121 -2.99 25.52 -12.21
C MET A 121 -3.49 24.68 -11.04
N TYR A 122 -3.80 25.30 -9.88
CA TYR A 122 -4.39 24.59 -8.73
C TYR A 122 -5.71 23.91 -9.07
N ARG A 123 -6.58 24.56 -9.85
CA ARG A 123 -7.85 23.96 -10.32
C ARG A 123 -7.62 22.71 -11.17
N TYR A 124 -6.60 22.69 -12.03
CA TYR A 124 -6.25 21.47 -12.78
C TYR A 124 -5.81 20.34 -11.84
N VAL A 125 -5.02 20.64 -10.81
CA VAL A 125 -4.63 19.63 -9.80
C VAL A 125 -5.85 19.14 -9.00
N GLN A 126 -6.82 20.01 -8.68
CA GLN A 126 -8.07 19.60 -8.03
C GLN A 126 -8.91 18.67 -8.92
N ILE A 127 -9.03 18.96 -10.23
CA ILE A 127 -9.76 18.09 -11.16
C ILE A 127 -9.08 16.73 -11.25
N LEU A 128 -7.74 16.71 -11.34
CA LEU A 128 -6.96 15.49 -11.36
C LEU A 128 -7.14 14.68 -10.09
N GLU A 129 -7.11 15.33 -8.92
CA GLU A 129 -7.34 14.68 -7.63
C GLU A 129 -8.74 14.07 -7.53
N LYS A 130 -9.78 14.75 -8.03
CA LYS A 130 -11.15 14.19 -8.06
C LYS A 130 -11.25 12.97 -8.95
N SER A 131 -10.61 13.01 -10.13
CA SER A 131 -10.54 11.87 -11.04
C SER A 131 -9.80 10.68 -10.41
N PHE A 132 -8.66 10.96 -9.78
CA PHE A 132 -7.86 9.97 -9.07
C PHE A 132 -8.65 9.34 -7.90
N ASN A 133 -9.32 10.15 -7.09
CA ASN A 133 -10.19 9.67 -6.01
C ASN A 133 -11.37 8.83 -6.54
N ALA A 134 -12.01 9.21 -7.64
CA ALA A 134 -13.12 8.44 -8.21
C ALA A 134 -12.71 7.00 -8.56
N PHE A 135 -11.46 6.82 -8.97
CA PHE A 135 -10.86 5.52 -9.24
C PHE A 135 -10.42 4.80 -7.94
N LEU A 136 -9.66 5.49 -7.10
CA LEU A 136 -9.09 4.93 -5.87
C LEU A 136 -10.16 4.48 -4.87
N THR A 137 -11.15 5.34 -4.60
CA THR A 137 -12.15 5.11 -3.55
C THR A 137 -13.05 3.90 -3.83
N LYS A 138 -13.25 3.54 -5.10
CA LYS A 138 -14.12 2.42 -5.48
C LYS A 138 -13.46 1.05 -5.37
N ARG A 139 -12.14 0.95 -5.57
CA ARG A 139 -11.44 -0.34 -5.68
C ARG A 139 -10.20 -0.43 -4.80
N ILE A 140 -9.26 0.49 -4.99
CA ILE A 140 -7.93 0.35 -4.39
C ILE A 140 -7.97 0.59 -2.87
N VAL A 141 -8.58 1.70 -2.44
CA VAL A 141 -8.53 2.09 -1.03
C VAL A 141 -9.25 1.07 -0.13
N PRO A 142 -10.46 0.57 -0.46
CA PRO A 142 -11.09 -0.50 0.32
C PRO A 142 -10.23 -1.77 0.37
N THR A 143 -9.60 -2.14 -0.74
CA THR A 143 -8.73 -3.32 -0.80
C THR A 143 -7.51 -3.15 0.12
N ILE A 144 -6.85 -1.99 0.09
CA ILE A 144 -5.69 -1.70 0.95
C ILE A 144 -6.09 -1.73 2.43
N ILE A 145 -7.20 -1.07 2.78
CA ILE A 145 -7.66 -0.96 4.17
C ILE A 145 -8.18 -2.30 4.71
N SER A 146 -8.64 -3.21 3.86
CA SER A 146 -9.07 -4.54 4.29
C SER A 146 -7.92 -5.56 4.27
N CYS A 147 -7.23 -5.69 3.14
CA CYS A 147 -6.28 -6.78 2.91
C CYS A 147 -4.96 -6.59 3.66
N ILE A 148 -4.41 -5.36 3.70
CA ILE A 148 -3.11 -5.14 4.33
C ILE A 148 -3.18 -5.38 5.84
N PRO A 149 -4.19 -4.83 6.57
CA PRO A 149 -4.39 -5.17 7.98
C PRO A 149 -4.60 -6.65 8.22
N ALA A 150 -5.39 -7.34 7.38
CA ALA A 150 -5.61 -8.78 7.51
C ALA A 150 -4.30 -9.57 7.38
N ILE A 151 -3.47 -9.25 6.38
CA ILE A 151 -2.13 -9.85 6.20
C ILE A 151 -1.25 -9.56 7.42
N GLN A 152 -1.26 -8.33 7.92
CA GLN A 152 -0.47 -7.94 9.09
C GLN A 152 -0.90 -8.71 10.35
N ILE A 153 -2.21 -8.77 10.64
CA ILE A 153 -2.77 -9.48 11.79
C ILE A 153 -2.41 -10.96 11.72
N PHE A 154 -2.62 -11.59 10.57
CA PHE A 154 -2.32 -13.01 10.38
C PHE A 154 -0.83 -13.30 10.53
N ALA A 155 0.04 -12.50 9.89
CA ALA A 155 1.47 -12.65 10.00
C ALA A 155 1.95 -12.52 11.45
N LEU A 156 1.50 -11.49 12.18
CA LEU A 156 1.87 -11.30 13.59
C LEU A 156 1.33 -12.41 14.48
N PHE A 157 0.10 -12.87 14.27
CA PHE A 157 -0.49 -13.98 15.00
C PHE A 157 0.35 -15.26 14.85
N VAL A 158 0.69 -15.63 13.61
CA VAL A 158 1.54 -16.81 13.34
C VAL A 158 2.92 -16.65 13.98
N CYS A 159 3.52 -15.47 13.90
CA CYS A 159 4.80 -15.17 14.54
C CYS A 159 4.77 -15.25 16.07
N ILE A 160 3.63 -15.05 16.73
CA ILE A 160 3.53 -15.12 18.18
C ILE A 160 3.19 -16.56 18.61
N THR A 161 2.15 -17.14 18.03
CA THR A 161 1.60 -18.44 18.46
C THR A 161 2.41 -19.62 17.97
N TYR A 162 2.90 -19.58 16.72
CA TYR A 162 3.49 -20.75 16.05
C TYR A 162 5.00 -20.66 15.84
N HIS A 163 5.69 -19.75 16.54
CA HIS A 163 7.13 -19.53 16.37
C HIS A 163 8.02 -20.74 16.69
N GLY A 164 7.55 -21.65 17.56
CA GLY A 164 8.25 -22.88 17.89
C GLY A 164 7.80 -24.11 17.10
N GLU A 165 6.67 -24.04 16.40
CA GLU A 165 6.07 -25.19 15.70
C GLU A 165 6.46 -25.24 14.21
N ILE A 166 6.64 -24.09 13.59
CA ILE A 166 6.95 -23.99 12.16
C ILE A 166 8.47 -24.03 11.98
N ALA A 167 8.98 -25.03 11.27
CA ALA A 167 10.39 -25.13 10.94
C ALA A 167 10.86 -23.98 10.00
N LEU A 168 12.09 -23.53 10.19
CA LEU A 168 12.78 -22.70 9.20
C LEU A 168 13.07 -23.55 7.94
N PRO A 169 12.94 -23.01 6.72
CA PRO A 169 12.80 -21.58 6.35
C PRO A 169 11.35 -21.06 6.27
N GLY A 170 10.34 -21.92 6.35
CA GLY A 170 8.93 -21.53 6.14
C GLY A 170 8.46 -20.45 7.12
N PHE A 171 8.92 -20.52 8.37
CA PHE A 171 8.60 -19.51 9.38
C PHE A 171 9.06 -18.10 9.00
N ALA A 172 10.21 -17.94 8.32
CA ALA A 172 10.79 -16.63 8.02
C ALA A 172 9.91 -15.76 7.09
N ILE A 173 8.99 -16.37 6.35
CA ILE A 173 8.06 -15.67 5.45
C ILE A 173 7.08 -14.81 6.27
N PHE A 174 6.62 -15.28 7.44
CA PHE A 174 5.62 -14.56 8.23
C PHE A 174 6.15 -13.24 8.84
N PRO A 175 7.33 -13.20 9.51
CA PRO A 175 7.91 -11.93 9.97
C PRO A 175 8.16 -10.96 8.82
N LEU A 176 8.64 -11.45 7.67
CA LEU A 176 8.88 -10.63 6.49
C LEU A 176 7.58 -10.01 5.97
N LEU A 177 6.51 -10.80 5.83
CA LEU A 177 5.19 -10.31 5.44
C LEU A 177 4.64 -9.28 6.43
N GLY A 178 4.81 -9.52 7.74
CA GLY A 178 4.40 -8.59 8.79
C GLY A 178 5.11 -7.23 8.68
N ILE A 179 6.44 -7.24 8.52
CA ILE A 179 7.25 -6.02 8.34
C ILE A 179 6.86 -5.30 7.05
N CYS A 180 6.73 -6.02 5.93
CA CYS A 180 6.30 -5.45 4.66
C CYS A 180 4.90 -4.82 4.75
N ALA A 181 3.96 -5.47 5.43
CA ALA A 181 2.62 -4.95 5.64
C ALA A 181 2.64 -3.67 6.48
N VAL A 182 3.39 -3.64 7.60
CA VAL A 182 3.55 -2.45 8.45
C VAL A 182 4.12 -1.28 7.65
N ILE A 183 5.23 -1.50 6.94
CA ILE A 183 5.90 -0.48 6.13
C ILE A 183 4.94 0.06 5.06
N ASN A 184 4.26 -0.83 4.33
CA ASN A 184 3.33 -0.42 3.28
C ASN A 184 2.19 0.44 3.84
N ASN A 185 1.59 0.00 4.95
CA ASN A 185 0.47 0.68 5.61
C ASN A 185 0.89 2.10 6.08
N ILE A 186 2.05 2.21 6.73
CA ILE A 186 2.58 3.51 7.18
C ILE A 186 2.89 4.42 5.99
N LEU A 187 3.59 3.92 4.97
CA LEU A 187 4.00 4.73 3.82
C LEU A 187 2.81 5.22 3.00
N VAL A 188 1.90 4.33 2.63
CA VAL A 188 0.72 4.66 1.79
C VAL A 188 -0.15 5.72 2.47
N ILE A 189 -0.48 5.50 3.74
CA ILE A 189 -1.37 6.40 4.49
C ILE A 189 -0.65 7.73 4.78
N SER A 190 0.65 7.71 5.08
CA SER A 190 1.44 8.93 5.29
C SER A 190 1.51 9.79 4.03
N LEU A 191 1.75 9.18 2.87
CA LEU A 191 1.81 9.91 1.59
C LEU A 191 0.45 10.53 1.24
N ALA A 192 -0.64 9.81 1.48
CA ALA A 192 -1.99 10.35 1.32
C ALA A 192 -2.23 11.58 2.21
N SER A 193 -1.78 11.53 3.46
CA SER A 193 -1.88 12.64 4.41
C SER A 193 -0.98 13.84 4.04
N MET A 194 0.16 13.59 3.40
CA MET A 194 1.03 14.64 2.87
C MET A 194 0.37 15.46 1.77
N VAL A 195 -0.53 14.88 0.96
CA VAL A 195 -1.28 15.62 -0.08
C VAL A 195 -2.19 16.66 0.56
N ASN A 196 -2.92 16.27 1.61
CA ASN A 196 -3.77 17.17 2.38
C ASN A 196 -2.96 18.30 3.02
N THR A 197 -1.87 17.97 3.70
CA THR A 197 -1.01 19.00 4.31
C THR A 197 -0.41 19.95 3.26
N SER A 198 0.10 19.41 2.15
CA SER A 198 0.81 20.21 1.15
C SER A 198 -0.15 21.13 0.39
N SER A 199 -1.36 20.65 0.08
CA SER A 199 -2.38 21.48 -0.57
C SER A 199 -2.87 22.60 0.34
N GLN A 200 -2.98 22.37 1.65
CA GLN A 200 -3.32 23.42 2.61
C GLN A 200 -2.22 24.49 2.70
N ARG A 201 -0.94 24.10 2.70
CA ARG A 201 0.18 25.06 2.65
C ARG A 201 0.14 25.93 1.40
N VAL A 202 -0.08 25.32 0.24
CA VAL A 202 -0.18 26.02 -1.05
C VAL A 202 -1.33 27.04 -1.04
N LEU A 203 -2.51 26.65 -0.53
CA LEU A 203 -3.65 27.56 -0.41
C LEU A 203 -3.37 28.72 0.55
N ASN A 204 -2.73 28.45 1.69
CA ASN A 204 -2.36 29.48 2.65
C ASN A 204 -1.35 30.47 2.06
N ALA A 205 -0.34 29.99 1.32
CA ALA A 205 0.64 30.83 0.64
C ALA A 205 -0.02 31.72 -0.44
N LEU A 206 -0.93 31.14 -1.23
CA LEU A 206 -1.75 31.89 -2.20
C LEU A 206 -2.61 32.95 -1.49
N ALA A 207 -3.26 32.60 -0.39
CA ALA A 207 -4.09 33.53 0.38
C ALA A 207 -3.27 34.71 0.91
N GLN A 208 -2.09 34.47 1.48
CA GLN A 208 -1.17 35.49 1.98
C GLN A 208 -0.73 36.45 0.87
N ASN A 209 -0.35 35.93 -0.30
CA ASN A 209 0.05 36.75 -1.46
C ASN A 209 -1.11 37.54 -2.10
N THR A 210 -2.34 37.31 -1.64
CA THR A 210 -3.55 37.98 -2.14
C THR A 210 -4.12 38.98 -1.13
N VAL A 211 -3.61 39.03 0.11
CA VAL A 211 -4.02 40.02 1.12
C VAL A 211 -3.72 41.43 0.60
N GLY A 212 -4.76 42.26 0.45
CA GLY A 212 -4.66 43.62 -0.09
C GLY A 212 -4.96 43.77 -1.59
N LYS A 213 -5.14 42.67 -2.34
CA LYS A 213 -5.50 42.68 -3.77
C LYS A 213 -6.98 42.29 -3.98
N ARG A 214 -7.62 42.88 -5.01
CA ARG A 214 -9.02 42.71 -5.50
C ARG A 214 -9.88 41.65 -4.79
N GLY A 215 -11.02 42.06 -4.22
CA GLY A 215 -11.97 41.18 -3.52
C GLY A 215 -12.49 39.97 -4.32
N LEU A 216 -12.51 40.05 -5.66
CA LEU A 216 -12.84 38.93 -6.55
C LEU A 216 -11.85 37.76 -6.42
N LEU A 217 -10.55 38.04 -6.37
CA LEU A 217 -9.52 36.99 -6.28
C LEU A 217 -9.56 36.29 -4.91
N ARG A 218 -9.89 37.05 -3.86
CA ARG A 218 -10.10 36.51 -2.51
C ARG A 218 -11.29 35.56 -2.50
N ARG A 219 -12.43 35.94 -3.10
CA ARG A 219 -13.60 35.05 -3.24
C ARG A 219 -13.25 33.78 -4.03
N GLU A 220 -12.47 33.92 -5.09
CA GLU A 220 -12.02 32.78 -5.89
C GLU A 220 -11.14 31.81 -5.08
N LEU A 221 -10.19 32.31 -4.28
CA LEU A 221 -9.38 31.48 -3.40
C LEU A 221 -10.21 30.80 -2.31
N THR A 222 -11.20 31.47 -1.74
CA THR A 222 -12.12 30.86 -0.75
C THR A 222 -12.94 29.72 -1.36
N SER A 223 -13.18 29.74 -2.68
CA SER A 223 -13.85 28.64 -3.37
C SER A 223 -12.96 27.40 -3.58
N LEU A 224 -11.64 27.52 -3.42
CA LEU A 224 -10.71 26.40 -3.57
C LEU A 224 -10.70 25.53 -2.31
N GLY A 225 -11.13 24.28 -2.45
CA GLY A 225 -11.00 23.27 -1.40
C GLY A 225 -9.60 22.67 -1.32
N VAL A 226 -9.23 22.25 -0.10
CA VAL A 226 -8.02 21.45 0.18
C VAL A 226 -8.15 20.07 -0.48
N LEU A 227 -7.06 19.57 -1.09
CA LEU A 227 -7.04 18.26 -1.75
C LEU A 227 -6.98 17.14 -0.69
N LYS A 228 -7.78 16.09 -0.83
CA LYS A 228 -7.89 15.02 0.16
C LYS A 228 -8.11 13.68 -0.51
N ILE A 229 -7.24 12.70 -0.22
CA ILE A 229 -7.49 11.33 -0.66
C ILE A 229 -8.65 10.76 0.15
N LYS A 230 -9.74 10.41 -0.53
CA LYS A 230 -10.99 9.98 0.09
C LYS A 230 -11.03 8.48 0.32
N PHE A 231 -11.55 8.11 1.49
CA PHE A 231 -11.91 6.74 1.84
C PHE A 231 -13.39 6.68 2.22
N GLY A 232 -14.21 6.15 1.31
CA GLY A 232 -15.67 6.18 1.48
C GLY A 232 -16.18 7.60 1.66
N SER A 233 -16.86 7.85 2.78
CA SER A 233 -17.31 9.18 3.21
C SER A 233 -16.25 9.99 3.97
N ASN A 234 -15.15 9.36 4.38
CA ASN A 234 -14.06 9.96 5.16
C ASN A 234 -12.83 10.30 4.29
N PHE A 235 -11.80 10.87 4.91
CA PHE A 235 -10.51 11.15 4.28
C PHE A 235 -9.37 10.63 5.14
N ILE A 236 -8.26 10.31 4.49
CA ILE A 236 -7.05 9.85 5.17
C ILE A 236 -6.34 11.06 5.79
N ASP A 237 -6.21 11.06 7.12
CA ASP A 237 -5.56 12.10 7.91
C ASP A 237 -4.19 11.63 8.45
N ARG A 238 -3.54 12.46 9.27
CA ARG A 238 -2.25 12.12 9.89
C ARG A 238 -2.36 11.06 10.99
N GLY A 239 -3.53 10.89 11.60
CA GLY A 239 -3.77 9.92 12.67
C GLY A 239 -4.12 8.52 12.14
N THR A 240 -4.62 8.43 10.92
CA THR A 240 -5.06 7.19 10.28
C THR A 240 -4.01 6.06 10.33
N PRO A 241 -2.70 6.28 10.11
CA PRO A 241 -1.71 5.20 10.21
C PRO A 241 -1.64 4.62 11.63
N LEU A 242 -1.68 5.48 12.66
CA LEU A 242 -1.62 5.03 14.06
C LEU A 242 -2.89 4.27 14.45
N VAL A 243 -4.05 4.75 14.03
CA VAL A 243 -5.33 4.05 14.26
C VAL A 243 -5.32 2.68 13.60
N MET A 244 -4.82 2.58 12.37
CA MET A 244 -4.73 1.32 11.64
C MET A 244 -3.75 0.34 12.32
N GLN A 245 -2.59 0.83 12.77
CA GLN A 245 -1.63 0.00 13.49
C GLN A 245 -2.16 -0.48 14.84
N ASN A 246 -2.83 0.39 15.60
CA ASN A 246 -3.48 0.02 16.85
C ASN A 246 -4.56 -1.04 16.64
N PHE A 247 -5.35 -0.92 15.57
CA PHE A 247 -6.32 -1.94 15.16
C PHE A 247 -5.63 -3.29 14.87
N CYS A 248 -4.58 -3.31 14.05
CA CYS A 248 -3.84 -4.55 13.75
C CYS A 248 -3.30 -5.22 15.02
N ILE A 249 -2.68 -4.46 15.92
CA ILE A 249 -2.12 -4.98 17.18
C ILE A 249 -3.23 -5.51 18.09
N SER A 250 -4.31 -4.73 18.29
CA SER A 250 -5.43 -5.11 19.15
C SER A 250 -6.11 -6.39 18.68
N GLN A 251 -6.31 -6.56 17.37
CA GLN A 251 -6.90 -7.78 16.81
C GLN A 251 -5.94 -8.97 16.91
N THR A 252 -4.64 -8.77 16.71
CA THR A 252 -3.63 -9.81 16.90
C THR A 252 -3.66 -10.32 18.35
N VAL A 253 -3.62 -9.42 19.33
CA VAL A 253 -3.69 -9.77 20.75
C VAL A 253 -4.98 -10.52 21.07
N SER A 254 -6.12 -10.08 20.53
CA SER A 254 -7.41 -10.76 20.71
C SER A 254 -7.38 -12.19 20.16
N MET A 255 -6.81 -12.42 18.99
CA MET A 255 -6.63 -13.76 18.42
C MET A 255 -5.70 -14.63 19.26
N CYS A 256 -4.59 -14.07 19.75
CA CYS A 256 -3.67 -14.79 20.63
C CYS A 256 -4.37 -15.24 21.92
N LEU A 257 -5.14 -14.36 22.57
CA LEU A 257 -5.89 -14.68 23.79
C LEU A 257 -6.90 -15.82 23.57
N VAL A 258 -7.63 -15.78 22.45
CA VAL A 258 -8.59 -16.84 22.09
C VAL A 258 -7.87 -18.17 21.85
N SER A 259 -6.70 -18.16 21.20
CA SER A 259 -5.89 -19.35 20.94
C SER A 259 -5.38 -19.97 22.25
N THR A 260 -4.84 -19.16 23.16
CA THR A 260 -4.33 -19.64 24.45
C THR A 260 -5.44 -20.21 25.34
N ARG A 261 -6.64 -19.61 25.32
CA ARG A 261 -7.79 -20.17 26.04
C ARG A 261 -8.15 -21.57 25.56
N LYS A 262 -8.21 -21.77 24.23
CA LYS A 262 -8.51 -23.09 23.65
C LYS A 262 -7.45 -24.14 24.01
N SER A 263 -6.17 -23.76 24.07
CA SER A 263 -5.14 -24.70 24.49
C SER A 263 -5.27 -25.12 25.96
N LEU A 264 -5.82 -24.27 26.83
CA LEU A 264 -6.06 -24.60 28.24
C LEU A 264 -7.28 -25.50 28.44
N ASP A 265 -8.33 -25.36 27.62
CA ASP A 265 -9.53 -26.20 27.69
C ASP A 265 -9.28 -27.66 27.21
N HIS A 266 -8.13 -27.93 26.59
CA HIS A 266 -7.72 -29.25 26.09
C HIS A 266 -6.67 -29.96 26.98
N VAL A 267 -6.27 -29.34 28.11
CA VAL A 267 -5.36 -29.92 29.12
C VAL A 267 -6.17 -30.31 30.35
#